data_AF-A0AA89CDS6-F1
#
_entry.id   AF-A0AA89CDS6-F1
#
_cell.length_a   1.000
_cell.length_b   1.000
_cell.length_c   1.000
_cell.angle_alpha   90.00
_cell.angle_beta   90.00
_cell.angle_gamma   90.00
#
_symmetry.space_group_name_H-M   'P 1'
#
loop_
_entity.id
_entity.type
_entity.pdbx_description
1 polymer ?
#
loop_
_entity_poly.entity_id
_entity_poly.type
_entity_poly.pdbx_seq_one_letter_code
_entity_poly.pdbx_strand_id
1 'polypeptide(L)' 'MAFTTRDRDNDEAPNNCAFYWRGAWWYRGCFDSNLNGNYFILTDGRGVVWLYYPSTYHMKETTMKLKCG' A
#
# COMPACT_ATOMS: atom_id res chain seq x y z
N MET A 1 2.33 -11.23 -6.09
CA MET A 1 3.41 -10.71 -5.24
C MET A 1 3.33 -11.33 -3.88
N ALA A 2 4.48 -11.70 -3.31
CA ALA A 2 4.57 -12.03 -1.89
C ALA A 2 4.41 -10.76 -1.05
N PHE A 3 4.17 -10.93 0.26
CA PHE A 3 3.96 -9.80 1.15
C PHE A 3 5.29 -9.16 1.55
N THR A 4 5.45 -7.86 1.36
CA THR A 4 6.67 -7.11 1.67
C THR A 4 6.47 -6.25 2.92
N THR A 5 7.46 -6.27 3.81
CA THR A 5 7.54 -5.44 5.02
C THR A 5 8.85 -4.65 5.04
N ARG A 6 8.96 -3.71 5.98
CA ARG A 6 10.18 -2.89 6.14
C ARG A 6 11.44 -3.73 6.36
N ASP A 7 11.30 -4.87 7.05
CA ASP A 7 12.37 -5.78 7.46
C ASP A 7 12.49 -7.02 6.57
N ARG A 8 11.57 -7.21 5.61
CA ARG A 8 11.60 -8.34 4.68
C ARG A 8 11.11 -7.91 3.30
N ASP A 9 12.06 -7.77 2.38
CA ASP A 9 11.78 -7.44 1.00
C ASP A 9 11.44 -8.68 0.18
N ASN A 10 10.21 -8.73 -0.34
CA ASN A 10 9.78 -9.75 -1.29
C ASN A 10 9.12 -9.12 -2.52
N ASP A 11 9.36 -7.83 -2.77
CA ASP A 11 8.80 -7.15 -3.93
C ASP A 11 9.64 -7.34 -5.20
N GLU A 12 9.12 -6.90 -6.35
CA GLU A 12 9.77 -7.03 -7.67
C GLU A 12 10.52 -5.74 -8.05
N ALA A 13 10.59 -4.75 -7.14
CA ALA A 13 11.28 -3.51 -7.39
C ALA A 13 12.78 -3.61 -7.02
N PRO A 14 13.64 -2.73 -7.57
CA PRO A 14 15.05 -2.67 -7.17
C PRO A 14 15.28 -2.25 -5.70
N ASN A 15 14.24 -1.75 -5.04
CA ASN A 15 14.28 -1.15 -3.71
C ASN A 15 13.08 -1.64 -2.90
N ASN A 16 13.25 -1.79 -1.58
CA ASN A 16 12.17 -2.22 -0.69
C ASN A 16 11.00 -1.22 -0.66
N CYS A 17 9.89 -1.55 -1.31
CA CYS A 17 8.73 -0.69 -1.43
C CYS A 17 8.07 -0.40 -0.09
N ALA A 18 8.06 -1.35 0.84
CA ALA A 18 7.48 -1.14 2.17
C ALA A 18 8.27 -0.12 2.99
N PHE A 19 9.59 -0.03 2.78
CA PHE A 19 10.42 1.00 3.39
C PHE A 19 10.11 2.39 2.81
N TYR A 20 10.07 2.54 1.49
CA TYR A 20 9.88 3.83 0.83
C TYR A 20 8.43 4.35 0.94
N TRP A 21 7.44 3.49 0.71
CA TRP A 21 6.02 3.83 0.68
C TRP A 21 5.30 3.61 2.02
N ARG A 22 6.06 3.33 3.08
CA ARG A 22 5.58 3.40 4.47
C ARG A 22 4.29 2.60 4.74
N GLY A 23 4.27 1.35 4.30
CA GLY A 23 3.19 0.40 4.55
C GLY A 23 3.64 -1.01 4.16
N ALA A 24 3.11 -2.04 4.83
CA ALA A 24 3.36 -3.42 4.41
C ALA A 24 2.27 -3.85 3.43
N TRP A 25 2.64 -4.42 2.29
CA TRP A 25 1.68 -4.74 1.24
C TRP A 25 2.21 -5.81 0.27
N TRP A 26 1.32 -6.31 -0.58
CA TRP A 26 1.67 -7.15 -1.74
C TRP A 26 2.12 -6.29 -2.92
N TYR A 27 3.20 -5.52 -2.75
CA TYR A 27 3.75 -4.65 -3.80
C TYR A 27 4.33 -5.44 -4.94
N ARG A 28 4.20 -4.95 -6.20
CA ARG A 28 4.93 -5.45 -7.37
C ARG A 28 6.10 -4.55 -7.70
N GLY A 29 5.85 -3.51 -8.50
CA GLY A 29 6.77 -2.39 -8.73
C GLY A 29 6.45 -1.22 -7.80
N CYS A 30 6.30 -1.50 -6.52
CA CYS A 30 5.74 -0.60 -5.50
C CYS A 30 4.24 -0.32 -5.66
N PHE A 31 3.81 0.94 -5.63
CA PHE A 31 2.45 1.26 -5.22
C PHE A 31 1.53 1.54 -6.41
N ASP A 32 0.58 0.62 -6.62
CA ASP A 32 -0.73 0.94 -7.23
C ASP A 32 -1.81 1.09 -6.14
N SER A 33 -1.57 0.44 -4.99
CA SER A 33 -2.39 0.53 -3.79
C SER A 33 -1.51 0.36 -2.55
N ASN A 34 -1.94 0.96 -1.45
CA ASN A 34 -1.34 0.81 -0.13
C ASN A 34 -2.40 1.13 0.93
N LEU A 35 -3.25 0.15 1.27
CA LEU A 35 -4.27 0.37 2.30
C LEU A 35 -3.68 0.42 3.72
N ASN A 36 -2.42 0.02 3.87
CA ASN A 36 -1.64 0.02 5.11
C ASN A 36 -0.67 1.22 5.21
N GLY A 37 -0.87 2.26 4.39
CA GLY A 37 -0.06 3.47 4.41
C GLY A 37 -0.40 4.41 5.57
N ASN A 38 0.35 5.50 5.69
CA ASN A 38 0.12 6.52 6.73
C ASN A 38 -1.18 7.29 6.47
N TYR A 39 -2.13 7.18 7.39
CA TYR A 39 -3.45 7.82 7.28
C TYR A 39 -3.42 9.34 7.01
N PHE A 40 -2.45 10.06 7.57
CA PHE A 40 -2.37 11.52 7.46
C PHE A 40 -1.61 12.02 6.22
N ILE A 41 -1.04 11.13 5.40
CA ILE A 41 -0.40 11.51 4.14
C ILE A 41 -1.45 11.46 3.03
N LEU A 42 -1.77 12.62 2.47
CA LEU A 42 -2.86 12.78 1.50
C LEU A 42 -2.40 13.23 0.11
N THR A 43 -1.10 13.14 -0.17
CA THR A 43 -0.51 13.73 -1.38
C THR A 43 0.34 12.75 -2.19
N ASP A 44 0.66 11.57 -1.65
CA ASP A 44 1.49 10.58 -2.34
C ASP A 44 1.24 9.15 -1.84
N GLY A 45 1.93 8.19 -2.46
CA GLY A 45 1.79 6.75 -2.22
C GLY A 45 2.17 6.27 -0.82
N ARG A 46 2.72 7.14 0.03
CA ARG A 46 2.98 6.82 1.45
C ARG A 46 1.71 6.85 2.28
N GLY A 47 0.63 7.42 1.72
CA GLY A 47 -0.70 7.46 2.31
C GLY A 47 -1.49 6.17 2.15
N VAL A 48 -2.73 6.21 2.64
CA VAL A 48 -3.74 5.19 2.32
C VAL A 48 -4.22 5.44 0.90
N VAL A 49 -3.74 4.64 -0.06
CA VAL A 49 -3.91 4.92 -1.50
C VAL A 49 -4.44 3.76 -2.33
N TRP A 50 -5.12 4.11 -3.43
CA TRP A 50 -5.62 3.21 -4.47
C TRP A 50 -5.71 4.02 -5.76
N LEU A 51 -4.71 3.88 -6.64
CA LEU A 51 -4.52 4.76 -7.81
C LEU A 51 -5.75 4.79 -8.74
N TYR A 52 -6.53 3.71 -8.75
CA TYR A 52 -7.70 3.55 -9.62
C TYR A 52 -9.02 4.04 -8.99
N TYR A 53 -8.97 4.76 -7.86
CA TYR A 53 -10.15 5.31 -7.20
C TYR A 53 -10.22 6.84 -7.38
N PRO A 54 -11.40 7.46 -7.59
CA PRO A 54 -11.49 8.91 -7.84
C PRO A 54 -10.86 9.81 -6.77
N SER A 55 -10.77 9.33 -5.52
CA SER A 55 -10.12 10.04 -4.42
C SER A 55 -8.89 9.30 -3.89
N THR A 56 -8.02 8.86 -4.81
CA THR A 56 -6.80 8.06 -4.56
C THR A 56 -6.09 8.38 -3.25
N TYR A 57 -5.82 9.66 -2.97
CA TYR A 57 -5.01 10.08 -1.82
C TYR A 57 -5.82 10.56 -0.62
N HIS A 58 -7.15 10.61 -0.71
CA HIS A 58 -8.02 11.17 0.33
C HIS A 58 -8.97 10.14 0.93
N MET A 59 -8.58 8.86 0.95
CA MET A 59 -9.37 7.81 1.55
C MET A 59 -9.41 7.96 3.08
N LYS A 60 -10.61 8.13 3.62
CA LYS A 60 -10.86 8.32 5.06
C LYS A 60 -11.07 7.02 5.81
N GLU A 61 -11.41 5.95 5.10
CA GLU A 61 -11.65 4.65 5.70
C GLU A 61 -11.33 3.58 4.65
N THR A 62 -10.78 2.47 5.13
CA THR A 62 -10.61 1.26 4.33
C THR A 62 -11.06 0.08 5.17
N THR A 63 -11.67 -0.92 4.53
CA THR A 63 -12.00 -2.18 5.21
C THR A 63 -11.81 -3.32 4.24
N MET A 64 -10.89 -4.24 4.56
CA MET A 64 -10.72 -5.50 3.85
C MET A 64 -11.53 -6.57 4.58
N LYS A 65 -12.47 -7.20 3.88
CA LYS A 65 -13.30 -8.28 4.43
C LYS A 65 -13.22 -9.50 3.54
N LEU A 66 -13.12 -10.67 4.17
CA LEU A 66 -13.34 -11.95 3.51
C LEU A 66 -14.68 -12.48 4.00
N LYS A 67 -15.41 -13.15 3.12
CA LYS A 67 -16.61 -13.89 3.50
C LYS A 67 -16.27 -15.38 3.46
N CYS A 68 -16.38 -16.03 4.60
CA CYS A 68 -16.31 -17.49 4.66
C CYS A 68 -17.63 -18.07 4.13
N GLY A 69 -17.53 -19.20 3.42
CA GLY A 69 -18.67 -20.06 3.07
C GLY A 69 -18.94 -21.05 4.18
#